data_AF-A0A5J6GA56-F1
#
_entry.id   AF-A0A5J6GA56-F1
#
_cell.length_a   1.000
_cell.length_b   1.000
_cell.length_c   1.000
_cell.angle_alpha   90.00
_cell.angle_beta   90.00
_cell.angle_gamma   90.00
#
_symmetry.space_group_name_H-M   'P 1'
#
loop_
_entity.id
_entity.type
_entity.pdbx_description
1 polymer ?
#
loop_
_entity_poly.entity_id
_entity_poly.type
_entity_poly.pdbx_seq_one_letter_code
_entity_poly.pdbx_strand_id
1 'polypeptide(L)'
;MAAVRGGFGLAGPRHGRHGLSVEQVDALALPIGDDGIVIGVDAQGEPATLGVNRPTPYDMVFVGGLWTAQVIALRAAATGARVAVETGRTGAWARLVQALGVGQRSMSVHDVGRVPPQGASAGSPVLVVRDCGMRPPRGRVVSGPWQSVLTVLPYLSPVAPRLMRQARLVGVQRVSPDEAVQIGRSLGLPGGDVDSLPTLADGVTLWCADRDRQYVMTQATDAETGLLGAARRMD
;
A
#
# COMPACT_ATOMS: atom_id res chain seq x y z
N MET A 1 16.15 39.69 -27.99
CA MET A 1 14.84 40.17 -27.53
C MET A 1 13.83 39.94 -28.65
N ALA A 2 13.06 38.85 -28.59
CA ALA A 2 12.05 38.51 -29.60
C ALA A 2 10.67 38.45 -28.93
N ALA A 3 9.78 39.34 -29.35
CA ALA A 3 8.42 39.45 -28.83
C ALA A 3 7.53 38.36 -29.44
N VAL A 4 6.97 37.47 -28.61
CA VAL A 4 5.94 36.52 -29.04
C VAL A 4 4.59 37.26 -29.05
N ARG A 5 4.03 37.41 -30.26
CA ARG A 5 2.73 38.04 -30.50
C ARG A 5 1.57 37.08 -30.18
N GLY A 6 0.67 37.55 -29.31
CA GLY A 6 -0.79 37.51 -29.37
C GLY A 6 -1.53 36.21 -29.72
N GLY A 7 -2.16 35.60 -28.70
CA GLY A 7 -3.40 34.84 -28.87
C GLY A 7 -4.57 35.64 -28.28
N PHE A 8 -5.56 36.00 -29.10
CA PHE A 8 -6.81 36.63 -28.65
C PHE A 8 -7.73 35.58 -28.02
N GLY A 9 -7.91 35.68 -26.71
CA GLY A 9 -8.86 34.92 -25.91
C GLY A 9 -8.86 35.52 -24.50
N LEU A 10 -9.97 35.39 -23.76
CA LEU A 10 -10.10 35.91 -22.39
C LEU A 10 -8.88 35.46 -21.55
N ALA A 11 -7.95 36.38 -21.33
CA ALA A 11 -6.74 36.10 -20.58
C ALA A 11 -7.09 36.15 -19.10
N GLY A 12 -7.26 34.98 -18.48
CA GLY A 12 -7.38 34.87 -17.02
C GLY A 12 -6.17 35.48 -16.31
N PRO A 13 -6.28 35.79 -15.00
CA PRO A 13 -5.21 36.42 -14.24
C PRO A 13 -3.92 35.61 -14.36
N ARG A 14 -2.92 36.22 -15.02
CA ARG A 14 -1.60 35.62 -15.18
C ARG A 14 -0.83 35.85 -13.89
N HIS A 15 -0.80 34.85 -13.03
CA HIS A 15 0.16 34.79 -11.93
C HIS A 15 1.59 34.79 -12.52
N GLY A 16 2.56 35.31 -11.75
CA GLY A 16 3.95 35.43 -12.17
C GLY A 16 4.48 34.15 -12.81
N ARG A 17 5.19 34.29 -13.93
CA ARG A 17 5.79 33.13 -14.60
C ARG A 17 7.06 32.75 -13.85
N HIS A 18 7.10 31.56 -13.29
CA HIS A 18 8.36 30.93 -12.91
C HIS A 18 9.06 30.51 -14.21
N GLY A 19 10.14 31.20 -14.56
CA GLY A 19 10.96 30.92 -15.73
C GLY A 19 12.35 30.47 -15.30
N LEU A 20 12.89 29.47 -16.01
CA LEU A 20 14.26 29.00 -15.86
C LEU A 20 14.95 29.17 -17.22
N SER A 21 16.26 29.44 -17.22
CA SER A 21 17.05 29.40 -18.45
C SER A 21 17.23 27.96 -18.93
N VAL A 22 17.53 27.74 -20.22
CA VAL A 22 17.73 26.39 -20.77
C VAL A 22 18.85 25.65 -20.04
N GLU A 23 19.89 26.36 -19.64
CA GLU A 23 21.04 25.83 -18.88
C GLU A 23 20.66 25.48 -17.42
N GLN A 24 19.65 26.16 -16.85
CA GLN A 24 19.13 25.88 -15.51
C GLN A 24 18.14 24.72 -15.47
N VAL A 25 17.58 24.33 -16.62
CA VAL A 25 16.72 23.14 -16.73
C VAL A 25 17.51 21.87 -16.41
N ASP A 26 18.77 21.77 -16.84
CA ASP A 26 19.63 20.62 -16.55
C ASP A 26 20.01 20.50 -15.06
N ALA A 27 19.97 21.61 -14.33
CA ALA A 27 20.19 21.64 -12.88
C ALA A 27 18.91 21.37 -12.07
N LEU A 28 17.75 21.28 -12.74
CA LEU A 28 16.47 21.02 -12.10
C LEU A 28 16.38 19.53 -11.73
N ALA A 29 16.95 19.16 -10.60
CA ALA A 29 16.58 17.93 -9.92
C ALA A 29 15.28 18.20 -9.17
N LEU A 30 14.16 17.67 -9.68
CA LEU A 30 13.03 17.40 -8.80
C LEU A 30 13.48 16.26 -7.90
N PRO A 31 13.63 16.47 -6.58
CA PRO A 31 13.66 15.33 -5.68
C PRO A 31 12.30 14.67 -5.85
N ILE A 32 12.24 13.63 -6.68
CA ILE A 32 11.15 12.69 -6.65
C ILE A 32 11.37 12.01 -5.31
N GLY A 33 10.77 12.57 -4.25
CA GLY A 33 10.67 11.89 -2.97
C GLY A 33 10.03 10.53 -3.20
N ASP A 34 10.15 9.62 -2.24
CA ASP A 34 9.48 8.34 -2.37
C ASP A 34 7.97 8.55 -2.54
N ASP A 35 7.48 8.35 -3.76
CA ASP A 35 6.07 8.49 -4.09
C ASP A 35 5.30 7.33 -3.49
N GLY A 36 4.25 7.61 -2.73
CA GLY A 36 3.42 6.56 -2.17
C GLY A 36 2.74 6.92 -0.86
N ILE A 37 2.49 5.88 -0.06
CA ILE A 37 1.91 5.99 1.27
C ILE A 37 2.98 5.69 2.31
N VAL A 38 3.11 6.51 3.35
CA VAL A 38 3.96 6.18 4.50
C VAL A 38 3.31 5.02 5.26
N ILE A 39 4.03 3.93 5.49
CA ILE A 39 3.53 2.75 6.23
C ILE A 39 4.08 2.63 7.64
N GLY A 40 5.08 3.44 7.98
CA GLY A 40 5.72 3.44 9.27
C GLY A 40 7.07 4.11 9.21
N VAL A 41 7.90 3.80 10.20
CA VAL A 41 9.30 4.23 10.26
C VAL A 41 10.21 3.02 10.35
N ASP A 42 11.43 3.15 9.85
CA ASP A 42 12.44 2.12 9.96
C ASP A 42 13.19 2.17 11.30
N ALA A 43 14.27 1.39 11.41
CA ALA A 43 15.09 1.32 12.62
C ALA A 43 15.83 2.65 12.92
N GLN A 44 16.03 3.50 11.92
CA GLN A 44 16.65 4.81 12.03
C GLN A 44 15.63 5.92 12.32
N GLY A 45 14.34 5.59 12.25
CA GLY A 45 13.25 6.55 12.42
C GLY A 45 12.87 7.27 11.12
N GLU A 46 13.43 6.85 9.97
CA GLU A 46 13.12 7.43 8.67
C GLU A 46 11.78 6.88 8.15
N PRO A 47 10.96 7.69 7.46
CA PRO A 47 9.69 7.23 6.90
C PRO A 47 9.89 6.12 5.87
N ALA A 48 9.22 4.98 6.06
CA ALA A 48 9.15 3.93 5.06
C ALA A 48 7.86 4.07 4.25
N THR A 49 7.95 4.02 2.93
CA THR A 49 6.84 4.29 2.02
C THR A 49 6.52 3.09 1.10
N LEU A 50 5.26 2.99 0.67
CA LEU A 50 4.81 2.07 -0.36
C LEU A 50 4.30 2.82 -1.59
N GLY A 51 4.96 2.62 -2.73
CA GLY A 51 4.53 3.16 -4.02
C GLY A 51 3.32 2.45 -4.62
N VAL A 52 2.16 2.53 -3.97
CA VAL A 52 0.91 1.89 -4.43
C VAL A 52 0.28 2.58 -5.65
N ASN A 53 0.67 3.82 -5.94
CA ASN A 53 0.15 4.60 -7.07
C ASN A 53 1.18 4.65 -8.19
N ARG A 54 1.22 3.63 -9.05
CA ARG A 54 2.27 3.49 -10.08
C ARG A 54 1.76 2.94 -11.41
N PRO A 55 2.41 3.27 -12.56
CA PRO A 55 1.99 2.82 -13.89
C PRO A 55 2.29 1.35 -14.19
N THR A 56 3.01 0.65 -13.32
CA THR A 56 3.33 -0.78 -13.48
C THR A 56 2.51 -1.63 -12.51
N PRO A 57 2.15 -2.88 -12.87
CA PRO A 57 1.48 -3.80 -11.95
C PRO A 57 2.24 -3.97 -10.63
N TYR A 58 1.51 -3.92 -9.52
CA TYR A 58 2.07 -4.04 -8.17
C TYR A 58 1.20 -4.93 -7.29
N ASP A 59 1.59 -6.21 -7.24
CA ASP A 59 1.01 -7.21 -6.36
C ASP A 59 1.81 -7.30 -5.07
N MET A 60 1.11 -7.16 -3.95
CA MET A 60 1.66 -7.25 -2.60
C MET A 60 0.97 -8.38 -1.85
N VAL A 61 1.73 -9.08 -1.01
CA VAL A 61 1.20 -10.06 -0.05
C VAL A 61 1.57 -9.61 1.35
N PHE A 62 0.61 -9.63 2.26
CA PHE A 62 0.83 -9.27 3.65
C PHE A 62 0.37 -10.41 4.55
N VAL A 63 1.31 -11.00 5.29
CA VAL A 63 1.08 -12.05 6.28
C VAL A 63 1.10 -11.41 7.67
N GLY A 64 -0.07 -11.07 8.19
CA GLY A 64 -0.18 -10.31 9.42
C GLY A 64 -1.60 -9.92 9.80
N GLY A 65 -1.71 -9.03 10.77
CA GLY A 65 -2.98 -8.61 11.35
C GLY A 65 -3.78 -7.69 10.43
N LEU A 66 -5.12 -7.82 10.48
CA LEU A 66 -6.02 -6.99 9.70
C LEU A 66 -5.84 -5.48 9.96
N TRP A 67 -5.48 -5.11 11.19
CA TRP A 67 -5.26 -3.73 11.60
C TRP A 67 -4.24 -3.00 10.72
N THR A 68 -3.09 -3.62 10.40
CA THR A 68 -2.07 -2.98 9.54
C THR A 68 -2.57 -2.82 8.11
N ALA A 69 -3.32 -3.80 7.59
CA ALA A 69 -3.95 -3.67 6.27
C ALA A 69 -4.99 -2.55 6.24
N GLN A 70 -5.72 -2.33 7.33
CA GLN A 70 -6.66 -1.22 7.48
C GLN A 70 -5.95 0.14 7.54
N VAL A 71 -4.83 0.24 8.25
CA VAL A 71 -3.99 1.46 8.24
C VAL A 71 -3.49 1.75 6.82
N ILE A 72 -2.94 0.75 6.13
CA ILE A 72 -2.50 0.89 4.73
C ILE A 72 -3.64 1.38 3.83
N ALA A 73 -4.82 0.78 3.97
CA ALA A 73 -6.01 1.17 3.20
C ALA A 73 -6.45 2.61 3.50
N LEU A 74 -6.45 3.02 4.78
CA LEU A 74 -6.81 4.38 5.17
C LEU A 74 -5.82 5.39 4.59
N ARG A 75 -4.51 5.11 4.68
CA ARG A 75 -3.47 5.98 4.14
C ARG A 75 -3.53 6.08 2.62
N ALA A 76 -3.79 4.97 1.93
CA ALA A 76 -4.06 4.98 0.49
C ALA A 76 -5.24 5.90 0.15
N ALA A 77 -6.36 5.78 0.86
CA ALA A 77 -7.51 6.66 0.69
C ALA A 77 -7.18 8.13 0.97
N ALA A 78 -6.42 8.40 2.04
CA ALA A 78 -6.01 9.75 2.43
C ALA A 78 -5.09 10.43 1.39
N THR A 79 -4.28 9.64 0.67
CA THR A 79 -3.44 10.12 -0.45
C THR A 79 -4.19 10.20 -1.80
N GLY A 80 -5.50 9.97 -1.81
CA GLY A 80 -6.34 10.13 -3.00
C GLY A 80 -6.55 8.87 -3.84
N ALA A 81 -6.07 7.70 -3.39
CA ALA A 81 -6.38 6.43 -4.04
C ALA A 81 -7.81 5.98 -3.69
N ARG A 82 -8.48 5.33 -4.65
CA ARG A 82 -9.73 4.62 -4.38
C ARG A 82 -9.41 3.23 -3.87
N VAL A 83 -10.02 2.86 -2.76
CA VAL A 83 -9.81 1.56 -2.13
C VAL A 83 -11.02 0.67 -2.38
N ALA A 84 -10.78 -0.50 -2.96
CA ALA A 84 -11.78 -1.56 -3.07
C ALA A 84 -11.36 -2.72 -2.16
N VAL A 85 -12.19 -3.05 -1.19
CA VAL A 85 -11.94 -4.15 -0.26
C VAL A 85 -12.74 -5.36 -0.72
N GLU A 86 -12.06 -6.45 -1.02
CA GLU A 86 -12.65 -7.77 -1.23
C GLU A 86 -12.55 -8.56 0.09
N THR A 87 -13.66 -8.75 0.80
CA THR A 87 -13.63 -9.39 2.13
C THR A 87 -14.82 -10.31 2.37
N GLY A 88 -14.61 -11.34 3.21
CA GLY A 88 -15.68 -12.16 3.78
C GLY A 88 -16.19 -11.63 5.13
N ARG A 89 -15.57 -10.58 5.68
CA ARG A 89 -15.85 -10.01 7.00
C ARG A 89 -16.13 -8.51 6.94
N THR A 90 -17.19 -8.14 6.21
CA THR A 90 -17.62 -6.75 5.95
C THR A 90 -17.69 -5.88 7.21
N GLY A 91 -18.13 -6.45 8.35
CA GLY A 91 -18.21 -5.74 9.62
C GLY A 91 -16.87 -5.17 10.11
N ALA A 92 -15.76 -5.83 9.83
CA ALA A 92 -14.43 -5.37 10.24
C ALA A 92 -14.00 -4.10 9.48
N TRP A 93 -14.49 -3.91 8.26
CA TRP A 93 -14.17 -2.77 7.39
C TRP A 93 -15.19 -1.63 7.47
N ALA A 94 -16.36 -1.88 8.06
CA ALA A 94 -17.49 -0.94 8.10
C ALA A 94 -17.12 0.41 8.73
N ARG A 95 -16.30 0.41 9.80
CA ARG A 95 -15.84 1.65 10.46
C ARG A 95 -15.02 2.54 9.53
N LEU A 96 -14.11 1.95 8.74
CA LEU A 96 -13.30 2.72 7.79
C LEU A 96 -14.16 3.35 6.69
N VAL A 97 -15.11 2.59 6.14
CA VAL A 97 -16.04 3.09 5.11
C VAL A 97 -16.85 4.27 5.64
N GLN A 98 -17.33 4.18 6.88
CA GLN A 98 -18.10 5.26 7.52
C GLN A 98 -17.24 6.51 7.76
N ALA A 99 -16.01 6.34 8.27
CA ALA A 99 -15.11 7.46 8.55
C ALA A 99 -14.67 8.21 7.29
N LEU A 100 -14.50 7.51 6.18
CA LEU A 100 -14.18 8.09 4.87
C LEU A 100 -15.43 8.61 4.12
N GLY A 101 -16.62 8.40 4.69
CA GLY A 101 -17.93 8.47 4.05
C GLY A 101 -18.49 9.85 3.76
N VAL A 102 -17.69 10.93 3.79
CA VAL A 102 -18.14 12.23 3.23
C VAL A 102 -17.93 12.22 1.71
N GLY A 103 -18.65 11.30 1.05
CA GLY A 103 -18.58 10.99 -0.38
C GLY A 103 -18.07 9.57 -0.64
N GLN A 104 -18.97 8.69 -1.09
CA GLN A 104 -18.82 7.25 -1.41
C GLN A 104 -17.71 6.86 -2.42
N ARG A 105 -16.66 7.66 -2.60
CA ARG A 105 -15.67 7.52 -3.68
C ARG A 105 -14.31 7.02 -3.24
N SER A 106 -13.94 7.13 -1.97
CA SER A 106 -12.58 6.77 -1.51
C SER A 106 -12.46 5.31 -1.07
N MET A 107 -13.51 4.69 -0.50
CA MET A 107 -13.47 3.28 -0.09
C MET A 107 -14.79 2.56 -0.34
N SER A 108 -14.73 1.34 -0.89
CA SER A 108 -15.87 0.45 -1.13
C SER A 108 -15.56 -0.97 -0.66
N VAL A 109 -16.56 -1.69 -0.16
CA VAL A 109 -16.42 -3.07 0.32
C VAL A 109 -17.30 -3.99 -0.53
N HIS A 110 -16.72 -5.08 -0.98
CA HIS A 110 -17.33 -6.08 -1.87
C HIS A 110 -17.14 -7.47 -1.30
N ASP A 111 -18.12 -8.33 -1.55
CA ASP A 111 -18.00 -9.75 -1.24
C ASP A 111 -16.84 -10.39 -2.01
N VAL A 112 -16.32 -11.48 -1.46
CA VAL A 112 -15.27 -12.28 -2.09
C VAL A 112 -15.67 -12.70 -3.51
N GLY A 113 -14.84 -12.38 -4.50
CA GLY A 113 -15.04 -12.66 -5.91
C GLY A 113 -15.96 -11.68 -6.66
N ARG A 114 -16.44 -10.62 -5.99
CA ARG A 114 -17.44 -9.69 -6.53
C ARG A 114 -16.96 -8.27 -6.79
N VAL A 115 -15.66 -8.00 -6.69
CA VAL A 115 -15.11 -6.66 -7.02
C VAL A 115 -15.33 -6.35 -8.51
N PRO A 116 -16.03 -5.25 -8.86
CA PRO A 116 -16.19 -4.85 -10.25
C PRO A 116 -14.91 -4.21 -10.80
N PRO A 117 -14.76 -4.09 -12.13
CA PRO A 117 -13.66 -3.32 -12.72
C PRO A 117 -13.64 -1.89 -12.17
N GLN A 118 -12.49 -1.46 -11.65
CA GLN A 118 -12.39 -0.18 -10.95
C GLN A 118 -12.05 0.99 -11.87
N GLY A 119 -11.59 0.76 -13.10
CA GLY A 119 -11.21 1.82 -14.03
C GLY A 119 -10.06 2.69 -13.49
N ALA A 120 -8.98 2.05 -13.05
CA ALA A 120 -7.82 2.75 -12.49
C ALA A 120 -7.11 3.63 -13.53
N SER A 121 -6.64 4.80 -13.09
CA SER A 121 -5.87 5.74 -13.92
C SER A 121 -4.92 6.56 -13.07
N ALA A 122 -4.02 7.33 -13.69
CA ALA A 122 -3.10 8.22 -12.97
C ALA A 122 -3.83 9.25 -12.10
N GLY A 123 -4.97 9.78 -12.56
CA GLY A 123 -5.78 10.75 -11.80
C GLY A 123 -6.74 10.11 -10.81
N SER A 124 -6.86 8.78 -10.80
CA SER A 124 -7.71 8.04 -9.88
C SER A 124 -7.17 6.63 -9.67
N PRO A 125 -6.01 6.51 -8.98
CA PRO A 125 -5.38 5.23 -8.74
C PRO A 125 -6.23 4.38 -7.81
N VAL A 126 -6.04 3.06 -7.87
CA VAL A 126 -6.84 2.10 -7.15
C VAL A 126 -5.95 1.16 -6.35
N LEU A 127 -6.28 1.00 -5.07
CA LEU A 127 -5.75 -0.08 -4.24
C LEU A 127 -6.87 -1.10 -4.01
N VAL A 128 -6.67 -2.34 -4.44
CA VAL A 128 -7.58 -3.44 -4.11
C VAL A 128 -7.02 -4.25 -2.95
N VAL A 129 -7.69 -4.24 -1.81
CA VAL A 129 -7.31 -5.02 -0.63
C VAL A 129 -8.11 -6.32 -0.61
N ARG A 130 -7.43 -7.46 -0.71
CA ARG A 130 -8.02 -8.79 -0.74
C ARG A 130 -7.87 -9.46 0.62
N ASP A 131 -8.89 -9.30 1.46
CA ASP A 131 -9.05 -9.93 2.78
C ASP A 131 -9.99 -11.14 2.67
N CYS A 132 -9.59 -12.14 1.88
CA CYS A 132 -10.40 -13.33 1.59
C CYS A 132 -10.15 -14.50 2.57
N GLY A 133 -9.43 -14.25 3.67
CA GLY A 133 -8.99 -15.28 4.60
C GLY A 133 -7.95 -16.24 3.99
N MET A 134 -8.01 -17.50 4.42
CA MET A 134 -6.92 -18.46 4.22
C MET A 134 -6.72 -18.99 2.81
N ARG A 135 -7.78 -18.99 2.01
CA ARG A 135 -7.75 -19.50 0.65
C ARG A 135 -8.42 -18.46 -0.24
N PRO A 136 -7.72 -17.35 -0.55
CA PRO A 136 -8.24 -16.38 -1.48
C PRO A 136 -8.57 -17.11 -2.80
N PRO A 137 -9.80 -16.96 -3.34
CA PRO A 137 -10.10 -17.54 -4.63
C PRO A 137 -9.17 -16.93 -5.68
N ARG A 138 -8.99 -17.66 -6.79
CA ARG A 138 -8.33 -17.10 -7.96
C ARG A 138 -9.21 -15.96 -8.47
N GLY A 139 -8.82 -14.74 -8.10
CA GLY A 139 -9.65 -13.55 -8.26
C GLY A 139 -9.68 -13.09 -9.70
N ARG A 140 -10.75 -12.38 -10.06
CA ARG A 140 -10.81 -11.55 -11.27
C ARG A 140 -9.94 -10.30 -11.14
N VAL A 141 -9.68 -9.88 -9.90
CA VAL A 141 -8.81 -8.75 -9.58
C VAL A 141 -7.37 -9.15 -9.84
N VAL A 142 -6.73 -8.42 -10.73
CA VAL A 142 -5.31 -8.52 -11.06
C VAL A 142 -4.68 -7.14 -10.93
N SER A 143 -3.41 -7.05 -10.54
CA SER A 143 -2.71 -5.77 -10.58
C SER A 143 -2.52 -5.31 -12.02
N GLY A 144 -2.43 -3.99 -12.20
CA GLY A 144 -2.31 -3.34 -13.50
C GLY A 144 -1.80 -1.92 -13.36
N PRO A 145 -1.66 -1.17 -14.47
CA PRO A 145 -1.32 0.24 -14.41
C PRO A 145 -2.28 1.00 -13.49
N TRP A 146 -1.73 1.65 -12.47
CA TRP A 146 -2.46 2.41 -11.44
C TRP A 146 -3.43 1.59 -10.59
N GLN A 147 -3.40 0.26 -10.69
CA GLN A 147 -4.18 -0.66 -9.88
C GLN A 147 -3.25 -1.60 -9.11
N SER A 148 -3.01 -1.28 -7.85
CA SER A 148 -2.26 -2.13 -6.94
C SER A 148 -3.16 -3.11 -6.23
N VAL A 149 -2.63 -4.29 -5.89
CA VAL A 149 -3.38 -5.33 -5.17
C VAL A 149 -2.61 -5.72 -3.91
N LEU A 150 -3.26 -5.62 -2.76
CA LEU A 150 -2.74 -6.08 -1.47
C LEU A 150 -3.52 -7.31 -1.03
N THR A 151 -2.90 -8.49 -1.06
CA THR A 151 -3.52 -9.72 -0.55
C THR A 151 -3.16 -9.92 0.92
N VAL A 152 -4.16 -9.92 1.80
CA VAL A 152 -4.00 -10.06 3.24
C VAL A 152 -4.23 -11.53 3.63
N LEU A 153 -3.26 -12.10 4.32
CA LEU A 153 -3.30 -13.47 4.84
C LEU A 153 -3.14 -13.39 6.37
N PRO A 154 -4.08 -13.95 7.16
CA PRO A 154 -3.99 -13.85 8.62
C PRO A 154 -2.85 -14.71 9.19
N TYR A 155 -2.48 -15.79 8.48
CA TYR A 155 -1.35 -16.67 8.80
C TYR A 155 -0.89 -17.40 7.53
N LEU A 156 0.19 -18.17 7.63
CA LEU A 156 0.78 -18.83 6.47
C LEU A 156 -0.11 -19.98 5.98
N SER A 157 -0.83 -19.74 4.88
CA SER A 157 -1.69 -20.74 4.26
C SER A 157 -0.92 -21.66 3.31
N PRO A 158 -1.46 -22.85 2.96
CA PRO A 158 -0.86 -23.71 1.94
C PRO A 158 -0.67 -23.04 0.56
N VAL A 159 -1.44 -21.98 0.26
CA VAL A 159 -1.31 -21.22 -0.99
C VAL A 159 -0.35 -20.03 -0.88
N ALA A 160 0.00 -19.61 0.34
CA ALA A 160 0.82 -18.44 0.62
C ALA A 160 2.21 -18.51 -0.03
N PRO A 161 2.97 -19.63 0.00
CA PRO A 161 4.29 -19.70 -0.64
C PRO A 161 4.26 -19.34 -2.13
N ARG A 162 3.21 -19.74 -2.84
CA ARG A 162 3.05 -19.42 -4.26
C ARG A 162 2.74 -17.93 -4.47
N LEU A 163 1.88 -17.36 -3.64
CA LEU A 163 1.52 -15.94 -3.71
C LEU A 163 2.72 -15.06 -3.39
N MET A 164 3.49 -15.40 -2.35
CA MET A 164 4.69 -14.68 -1.94
C MET A 164 5.75 -14.65 -3.05
N ARG A 165 6.00 -15.78 -3.73
CA ARG A 165 6.95 -15.82 -4.87
C ARG A 165 6.51 -15.04 -6.10
N GLN A 166 5.21 -14.75 -6.23
CA GLN A 166 4.65 -14.00 -7.36
C GLN A 166 4.48 -12.51 -7.04
N ALA A 167 4.50 -12.15 -5.75
CA ALA A 167 4.34 -10.79 -5.30
C ALA A 167 5.62 -9.99 -5.54
N ARG A 168 5.46 -8.69 -5.82
CA ARG A 168 6.58 -7.74 -5.89
C ARG A 168 7.04 -7.26 -4.52
N LEU A 169 6.17 -7.39 -3.52
CA LEU A 169 6.46 -7.03 -2.15
C LEU A 169 5.73 -7.98 -1.21
N VAL A 170 6.43 -8.46 -0.19
CA VAL A 170 5.87 -9.31 0.87
C VAL A 170 6.11 -8.66 2.23
N GLY A 171 5.05 -8.38 2.97
CA GLY A 171 5.13 -7.93 4.36
C GLY A 171 4.84 -9.09 5.30
N VAL A 172 5.70 -9.31 6.28
CA VAL A 172 5.57 -10.38 7.27
C VAL A 172 5.67 -9.80 8.67
N GLN A 173 4.62 -9.99 9.47
CA GLN A 173 4.63 -9.67 10.91
C GLN A 173 4.97 -10.90 11.75
N ARG A 174 4.96 -10.78 13.08
CA ARG A 174 5.30 -11.86 14.02
C ARG A 174 4.64 -13.21 13.73
N VAL A 175 5.34 -14.18 13.17
CA VAL A 175 4.79 -15.53 12.87
C VAL A 175 5.29 -16.59 13.86
N SER A 176 4.70 -17.79 13.83
CA SER A 176 5.26 -18.91 14.59
C SER A 176 6.64 -19.35 14.04
N PRO A 177 7.49 -20.01 14.84
CA PRO A 177 8.80 -20.49 14.38
C PRO A 177 8.71 -21.38 13.13
N ASP A 178 7.72 -22.27 13.06
CA ASP A 178 7.54 -23.16 11.92
C ASP A 178 7.16 -22.40 10.64
N GLU A 179 6.31 -21.38 10.76
CA GLU A 179 5.97 -20.49 9.65
C GLU A 179 7.16 -19.65 9.21
N ALA A 180 7.98 -19.17 10.14
CA ALA A 180 9.18 -18.39 9.84
C ALA A 180 10.14 -19.18 8.94
N VAL A 181 10.38 -20.46 9.23
CA VAL A 181 11.21 -21.34 8.39
C VAL A 181 10.63 -21.49 6.98
N GLN A 182 9.32 -21.63 6.85
CA GLN A 182 8.66 -21.77 5.55
C GLN A 182 8.68 -20.46 4.74
N ILE A 183 8.49 -19.31 5.40
CA ILE A 183 8.61 -17.98 4.81
C ILE A 183 10.04 -17.73 4.37
N GLY A 184 11.02 -18.07 5.22
CA GLY A 184 12.45 -17.98 4.91
C GLY A 184 12.82 -18.74 3.64
N ARG A 185 12.33 -19.97 3.49
CA ARG A 185 12.52 -20.77 2.26
C ARG A 185 11.83 -20.17 1.04
N SER A 186 10.68 -19.54 1.22
CA SER A 186 9.89 -18.99 0.10
C SER A 186 10.46 -17.68 -0.43
N LEU A 187 11.03 -16.86 0.45
CA LEU A 187 11.58 -15.53 0.15
C LEU A 187 13.10 -15.49 0.06
N GLY A 188 13.79 -16.60 0.39
CA GLY A 188 15.26 -16.64 0.44
C GLY A 188 15.83 -15.78 1.58
N LEU A 189 15.18 -15.76 2.74
CA LEU A 189 15.62 -14.93 3.87
C LEU A 189 16.91 -15.50 4.51
N PRO A 190 17.85 -14.63 4.92
CA PRO A 190 18.97 -15.01 5.78
C PRO A 190 18.49 -15.62 7.10
N GLY A 191 19.30 -16.50 7.70
CA GLY A 191 18.98 -17.14 8.98
C GLY A 191 18.61 -16.15 10.08
N GLY A 192 19.34 -15.03 10.20
CA GLY A 192 19.05 -14.00 11.20
C GLY A 192 17.67 -13.35 11.05
N ASP A 193 17.19 -13.18 9.81
CA ASP A 193 15.84 -12.65 9.58
C ASP A 193 14.77 -13.71 9.93
N VAL A 194 15.03 -14.99 9.60
CA VAL A 194 14.15 -16.11 9.99
C VAL A 194 14.02 -16.23 11.50
N ASP A 195 15.13 -16.12 12.23
CA ASP A 195 15.17 -16.22 13.69
C ASP A 195 14.50 -15.02 14.37
N SER A 196 14.48 -13.86 13.71
CA SER A 196 13.87 -12.63 14.21
C SER A 196 12.35 -12.58 14.04
N LEU A 197 11.80 -13.27 13.03
CA LEU A 197 10.37 -13.25 12.69
C LEU A 197 9.46 -13.61 13.89
N PRO A 198 9.74 -14.65 14.70
CA PRO A 198 8.90 -14.98 15.85
C PRO A 198 8.98 -13.98 17.01
N THR A 199 10.02 -13.15 17.06
CA THR A 199 10.28 -12.21 18.15
C THR A 199 9.91 -10.76 17.83
N LEU A 200 9.41 -10.48 16.61
CA LEU A 200 9.06 -9.12 16.18
C LEU A 200 8.02 -8.48 17.11
N ALA A 201 8.21 -7.24 17.53
CA ALA A 201 7.22 -6.51 18.32
C ALA A 201 5.89 -6.32 17.54
N ASP A 202 4.80 -6.05 18.26
CA ASP A 202 3.51 -5.76 17.61
C ASP A 202 3.63 -4.48 16.79
N GLY A 203 3.06 -4.46 15.59
CA GLY A 203 3.21 -3.35 14.64
C GLY A 203 4.49 -3.37 13.81
N VAL A 204 5.48 -4.22 14.14
CA VAL A 204 6.68 -4.41 13.31
C VAL A 204 6.39 -5.38 12.18
N THR A 205 6.71 -4.96 10.96
CA THR A 205 6.61 -5.76 9.74
C THR A 205 7.97 -5.82 9.06
N LEU A 206 8.44 -7.02 8.74
CA LEU A 206 9.52 -7.22 7.78
C LEU A 206 8.94 -7.11 6.38
N TRP A 207 9.33 -6.08 5.63
CA TRP A 207 9.01 -5.93 4.22
C TRP A 207 10.14 -6.48 3.37
N CYS A 208 9.81 -7.37 2.44
CA CYS A 208 10.74 -8.01 1.52
C CYS A 208 10.32 -7.70 0.08
N ALA A 209 11.20 -7.04 -0.66
CA ALA A 209 11.18 -6.97 -2.12
C ALA A 209 12.28 -7.89 -2.68
N ASP A 210 12.39 -8.01 -4.02
CA ASP A 210 13.29 -8.95 -4.72
C ASP A 210 14.63 -9.22 -4.03
N ARG A 211 15.38 -8.15 -3.67
CA ARG A 211 16.65 -8.26 -2.92
C ARG A 211 16.71 -7.42 -1.65
N ASP A 212 15.77 -6.51 -1.49
CA ASP A 212 15.75 -5.54 -0.40
C ASP A 212 14.83 -6.01 0.73
N ARG A 213 15.25 -5.74 1.96
CA ARG A 213 14.54 -6.11 3.18
C ARG A 213 14.63 -4.96 4.16
N GLN A 214 13.51 -4.62 4.77
CA GLN A 214 13.45 -3.52 5.74
C GLN A 214 12.44 -3.86 6.84
N TYR A 215 12.86 -3.67 8.09
CA TYR A 215 11.95 -3.71 9.24
C TYR A 215 11.29 -2.35 9.38
N VAL A 216 9.96 -2.35 9.42
CA VAL A 216 9.16 -1.13 9.53
C VAL A 216 8.21 -1.26 10.70
N MET A 217 8.23 -0.27 11.59
CA MET A 217 7.27 -0.10 12.66
C MET A 217 6.09 0.73 12.18
N THR A 218 4.91 0.13 12.05
CA THR A 218 3.68 0.87 11.75
C THR A 218 3.19 1.61 12.99
N GLN A 219 3.39 2.91 13.01
CA GLN A 219 2.86 3.81 14.04
C GLN A 219 1.57 4.44 13.51
N ALA A 220 0.45 4.19 14.19
CA ALA A 220 -0.81 4.86 13.87
C ALA A 220 -0.81 6.30 14.40
N THR A 221 -1.38 7.21 13.61
CA THR A 221 -1.74 8.55 14.04
C THR A 221 -2.85 8.51 15.09
N ASP A 222 -3.07 9.63 15.78
CA ASP A 222 -4.19 9.75 16.74
C ASP A 222 -5.55 9.53 16.07
N ALA A 223 -5.71 10.01 14.82
CA ALA A 223 -6.93 9.80 14.04
C ALA A 223 -7.13 8.31 13.67
N GLU A 224 -6.05 7.62 13.27
CA GLU A 224 -6.07 6.18 12.99
C GLU A 224 -6.39 5.37 14.24
N THR A 225 -5.77 5.72 15.37
CA THR A 225 -5.97 5.05 16.66
C THR A 225 -7.38 5.27 17.19
N GLY A 226 -7.94 6.49 17.04
CA GLY A 226 -9.32 6.77 17.40
C GLY A 226 -10.34 5.96 16.60
N LEU A 227 -10.03 5.63 15.34
CA LEU A 227 -10.91 4.87 14.45
C LEU A 227 -10.77 3.36 14.61
N LEU A 228 -9.54 2.86 14.66
CA LEU A 228 -9.21 1.43 14.63
C LEU A 228 -8.94 0.85 16.03
N GLY A 229 -8.69 1.69 17.03
CA GLY A 229 -8.13 1.29 18.31
C GLY A 229 -6.64 1.00 18.22
N ALA A 230 -6.08 0.49 19.34
CA ALA A 230 -4.67 0.09 19.40
C ALA A 230 -4.34 -1.04 18.41
N ALA A 231 -3.07 -1.09 17.99
CA ALA A 231 -2.58 -2.15 17.11
C ALA A 231 -2.84 -3.54 17.71
N ARG A 232 -3.45 -4.42 16.91
CA ARG A 232 -3.75 -5.81 17.29
C ARG A 232 -3.40 -6.74 16.17
N ARG A 233 -2.68 -7.82 16.50
CA ARG A 233 -2.44 -8.95 15.59
C ARG A 233 -3.59 -9.96 15.59
N MET A 234 -4.35 -10.05 16.70
CA MET A 234 -5.20 -11.19 17.03
C MET A 234 -6.64 -11.19 16.45
N ASP A 235 -6.93 -10.38 15.41
CA ASP A 235 -8.26 -10.33 14.77
C ASP A 235 -8.27 -10.87 13.32
#